data_AF-A0A7C7W0J4-F1
#
_entry.id   AF-A0A7C7W0J4-F1
#
_cell.length_a   1.000
_cell.length_b   1.000
_cell.length_c   1.000
_cell.angle_alpha   90.00
_cell.angle_beta   90.00
_cell.angle_gamma   90.00
#
_symmetry.space_group_name_H-M   'P 1'
#
loop_
_entity.id
_entity.type
_entity.pdbx_description
1 polymer ?
#
loop_
_entity_poly.entity_id
_entity_poly.type
_entity_poly.pdbx_seq_one_letter_code
_entity_poly.pdbx_strand_id
1 'polypeptide(L)'
;ETAGTWFKNGFKPVLRSEITESEVFGPNVNEGIKSEALIPIMAQDGMIGAIAFGSPNPLHFHDGLGTEFLERMADKVSISINNILLIDQLKDQLKDQLVVNQ
;
A
#
# COMPACT_ATOMS: atom_id res chain seq x y z
N GLU A 1 5.88 -9.11 11.51
CA GLU A 1 6.65 -8.42 10.45
C GLU A 1 5.91 -7.16 10.07
N THR A 2 6.58 -6.01 9.98
CA THR A 2 5.95 -4.75 9.55
C THR A 2 6.17 -4.57 8.06
N ALA A 3 5.15 -4.14 7.31
CA ALA A 3 5.23 -3.92 5.86
C ALA A 3 6.41 -3.04 5.40
N GLY A 4 7.00 -2.22 6.29
CA GLY A 4 8.21 -1.45 6.01
C GLY A 4 9.45 -2.30 5.65
N THR A 5 9.55 -3.56 6.09
CA THR A 5 10.68 -4.44 5.71
C THR A 5 10.66 -4.84 4.23
N TRP A 6 9.49 -4.75 3.59
CA TRP A 6 9.34 -5.01 2.15
C TRP A 6 9.97 -3.92 1.28
N PHE A 7 10.18 -2.71 1.83
CA PHE A 7 10.72 -1.54 1.13
C PHE A 7 12.15 -1.26 1.58
N LYS A 8 13.10 -2.11 1.14
CA LYS A 8 14.50 -2.08 1.60
C LYS A 8 15.26 -0.76 1.32
N ASN A 9 14.79 0.08 0.37
CA ASN A 9 15.50 1.30 -0.10
C ASN A 9 14.61 2.56 -0.20
N GLY A 10 14.00 2.98 0.92
CA GLY A 10 13.46 4.35 1.05
C GLY A 10 12.10 4.59 0.40
N PHE A 11 11.10 3.77 0.75
CA PHE A 11 9.69 3.93 0.34
C PHE A 11 9.52 4.23 -1.16
N LYS A 12 10.28 3.54 -2.00
CA LYS A 12 10.11 3.54 -3.46
C LYS A 12 9.36 2.29 -3.90
N PRO A 13 8.71 2.31 -5.08
CA PRO A 13 8.21 1.10 -5.71
C PRO A 13 9.27 0.00 -5.73
N VAL A 14 8.85 -1.23 -5.43
CA VAL A 14 9.69 -2.41 -5.50
C VAL A 14 9.07 -3.36 -6.52
N LEU A 15 9.84 -3.67 -7.55
CA LEU A 15 9.47 -4.66 -8.55
C LEU A 15 10.36 -5.89 -8.35
N ARG A 16 9.76 -7.07 -8.43
CA ARG A 16 10.49 -8.34 -8.35
C ARG A 16 10.00 -9.26 -9.45
N SER A 17 10.85 -9.53 -10.42
CA SER A 17 10.62 -10.53 -11.46
C SER A 17 11.14 -11.89 -11.02
N GLU A 18 10.64 -12.93 -11.68
CA GLU A 18 11.18 -14.30 -11.59
C GLU A 18 11.31 -14.83 -10.14
N ILE A 19 10.39 -14.44 -9.26
CA ILE A 19 10.38 -14.93 -7.88
C ILE A 19 9.84 -16.36 -7.79
N THR A 20 10.40 -17.15 -6.88
CA THR A 20 9.95 -18.53 -6.62
C THR A 20 8.88 -18.59 -5.55
N GLU A 21 8.92 -17.66 -4.60
CA GLU A 21 7.98 -17.54 -3.49
C GLU A 21 7.79 -16.06 -3.16
N SER A 22 6.56 -15.68 -2.80
CA SER A 22 6.24 -14.32 -2.35
C SER A 22 6.00 -14.31 -0.84
N GLU A 23 6.85 -13.59 -0.11
CA GLU A 23 6.65 -13.26 1.30
C GLU A 23 5.41 -12.35 1.51
N VAL A 24 4.92 -11.69 0.46
CA VAL A 24 3.82 -10.73 0.51
C VAL A 24 2.47 -11.41 0.39
N PHE A 25 2.35 -12.36 -0.53
CA PHE A 25 1.08 -13.02 -0.85
C PHE A 25 0.89 -14.36 -0.11
N GLY A 26 1.97 -14.91 0.46
CA GLY A 26 1.93 -16.16 1.22
C GLY A 26 1.67 -17.41 0.36
N PRO A 27 1.64 -18.60 0.97
CA PRO A 27 1.68 -19.87 0.25
C PRO A 27 0.35 -20.29 -0.42
N ASN A 28 -0.76 -19.63 -0.10
CA ASN A 28 -2.11 -20.06 -0.52
C ASN A 28 -2.62 -19.39 -1.81
N VAL A 29 -1.75 -18.75 -2.59
CA VAL A 29 -2.17 -18.09 -3.84
C VAL A 29 -2.19 -19.11 -4.98
N ASN A 30 -3.41 -19.49 -5.38
CA ASN A 30 -3.71 -20.54 -6.37
C ASN A 30 -2.96 -20.43 -7.71
N GLU A 31 -2.46 -19.25 -8.10
CA GLU A 31 -1.80 -19.05 -9.39
C GLU A 31 -0.26 -19.06 -9.33
N GLY A 32 0.34 -19.14 -8.14
CA GLY A 32 1.80 -19.09 -7.96
C GLY A 32 2.38 -17.76 -8.45
N ILE A 33 2.54 -16.80 -7.54
CA ILE A 33 3.11 -15.50 -7.89
C ILE A 33 4.57 -15.68 -8.34
N LYS A 34 4.86 -15.31 -9.60
CA LYS A 34 6.20 -15.36 -10.20
C LYS A 34 6.80 -13.98 -10.47
N SER A 35 5.99 -12.93 -10.40
CA SER A 35 6.47 -11.56 -10.28
C SER A 35 5.52 -10.73 -9.44
N GLU A 36 6.04 -9.68 -8.81
CA GLU A 36 5.24 -8.79 -7.98
C GLU A 36 5.72 -7.34 -8.01
N ALA A 37 4.79 -6.43 -7.75
CA ALA A 37 5.04 -5.02 -7.57
C ALA A 37 4.46 -4.55 -6.24
N LEU A 38 5.28 -3.86 -5.45
CA LEU A 38 4.87 -3.20 -4.22
C LEU A 38 4.97 -1.69 -4.41
N ILE A 39 3.85 -1.02 -4.21
CA ILE A 39 3.73 0.43 -4.35
C ILE A 39 3.41 0.99 -2.96
N PRO A 40 4.31 1.77 -2.35
CA PRO A 40 4.07 2.30 -1.03
C PRO A 40 2.98 3.38 -1.07
N ILE A 41 2.12 3.41 -0.05
CA ILE A 41 1.14 4.48 0.17
C ILE A 41 1.73 5.42 1.21
N MET A 42 2.03 6.64 0.79
CA MET A 42 2.74 7.64 1.60
C MET A 42 1.80 8.74 2.07
N ALA A 43 1.83 9.05 3.37
CA ALA A 43 1.28 10.27 3.95
C ALA A 43 2.42 11.26 4.31
N GLN A 44 2.08 12.46 4.76
CA GLN A 44 3.06 13.45 5.22
C GLN A 44 3.96 12.88 6.33
N ASP A 45 3.39 12.09 7.25
CA ASP A 45 4.10 11.57 8.43
C ASP A 45 4.75 10.20 8.21
N GLY A 46 4.70 9.66 6.97
CA GLY A 46 5.35 8.40 6.61
C GLY A 46 4.47 7.43 5.82
N MET A 47 4.97 6.21 5.68
CA MET A 47 4.24 5.14 4.99
C MET A 47 3.05 4.66 5.84
N ILE A 48 1.85 4.75 5.26
CA ILE A 48 0.61 4.31 5.90
C ILE A 48 0.11 2.97 5.36
N GLY A 49 0.74 2.44 4.30
CA GLY A 49 0.39 1.15 3.72
C GLY A 49 1.14 0.84 2.44
N ALA A 50 0.72 -0.22 1.76
CA ALA A 50 1.26 -0.63 0.46
C ALA A 50 0.16 -1.26 -0.40
N ILE A 51 0.25 -1.04 -1.71
CA ILE A 51 -0.51 -1.77 -2.72
C ILE A 51 0.40 -2.85 -3.27
N ALA A 52 -0.03 -4.11 -3.19
CA ALA A 52 0.71 -5.25 -3.70
C ALA A 52 0.01 -5.83 -4.93
N PHE A 53 0.76 -6.03 -6.01
CA PHE A 53 0.32 -6.73 -7.21
C PHE A 53 1.15 -7.99 -7.38
N GLY A 54 0.50 -9.11 -7.68
CA GLY A 54 1.16 -10.37 -8.00
C GLY A 54 0.73 -10.86 -9.38
N SER A 55 1.64 -11.48 -10.11
CA SER A 55 1.36 -12.09 -11.41
C SER A 55 1.98 -13.49 -11.52
N PRO A 56 1.30 -14.46 -12.15
CA PRO A 56 1.90 -15.74 -12.50
C PRO A 56 2.89 -15.64 -13.68
N ASN A 57 2.90 -14.52 -14.41
CA ASN A 57 3.91 -14.26 -15.44
C ASN A 57 5.20 -13.74 -14.77
N PRO A 58 6.35 -14.42 -14.91
CA PRO A 58 7.59 -14.03 -14.25
C PRO A 58 8.16 -12.69 -14.69
N LEU A 59 7.75 -12.19 -15.85
CA LEU A 59 8.24 -10.93 -16.44
C LEU A 59 7.16 -9.85 -16.51
N HIS A 60 6.04 -9.98 -15.76
CA HIS A 60 5.04 -8.92 -15.73
C HIS A 60 5.58 -7.69 -15.00
N PHE A 61 6.11 -7.90 -13.78
CA PHE A 61 6.77 -6.86 -13.00
C PHE A 61 8.27 -7.11 -13.03
N HIS A 62 8.99 -6.24 -13.73
CA HIS A 62 10.42 -6.38 -13.99
C HIS A 62 11.13 -5.03 -13.82
N ASP A 63 12.46 -5.08 -13.63
CA ASP A 63 13.26 -3.87 -13.56
C ASP A 63 13.12 -3.04 -14.85
N GLY A 64 12.94 -1.72 -14.69
CA GLY A 64 12.72 -0.79 -15.79
C GLY A 64 11.28 -0.66 -16.27
N LEU A 65 10.32 -1.41 -15.71
CA LEU A 65 8.90 -1.14 -15.91
C LEU A 65 8.53 0.19 -15.22
N GLY A 66 7.89 1.10 -15.95
CA GLY A 66 7.42 2.37 -15.41
C GLY A 66 6.34 2.17 -14.34
N THR A 67 6.51 2.79 -13.18
CA THR A 67 5.60 2.70 -12.02
C THR A 67 4.77 3.95 -11.80
N GLU A 68 4.94 4.98 -12.64
CA GLU A 68 4.44 6.33 -12.38
C GLU A 68 2.91 6.38 -12.26
N PHE A 69 2.21 5.54 -13.02
CA PHE A 69 0.77 5.43 -12.93
C PHE A 69 0.32 4.87 -11.58
N LEU A 70 0.97 3.80 -11.12
CA LEU A 70 0.65 3.14 -9.86
C LEU A 70 1.01 4.03 -8.67
N GLU A 71 2.12 4.77 -8.75
CA GLU A 71 2.50 5.77 -7.75
C GLU A 71 1.45 6.89 -7.65
N ARG A 72 1.01 7.44 -8.79
CA ARG A 72 -0.08 8.44 -8.81
C ARG A 72 -1.37 7.89 -8.23
N MET A 73 -1.66 6.61 -8.42
CA MET A 73 -2.81 5.97 -7.78
C MET A 73 -2.63 5.88 -6.27
N ALA A 74 -1.45 5.46 -5.79
CA ALA A 74 -1.13 5.40 -4.38
C ALA A 74 -1.27 6.77 -3.70
N ASP A 75 -0.87 7.86 -4.37
CA ASP A 75 -1.08 9.23 -3.88
C ASP A 75 -2.58 9.55 -3.69
N LYS A 76 -3.43 9.15 -4.64
CA LYS A 76 -4.89 9.37 -4.53
C LYS A 76 -5.52 8.52 -3.43
N VAL A 77 -5.05 7.29 -3.26
CA VAL A 77 -5.47 6.41 -2.16
C VAL A 77 -5.09 7.03 -0.82
N SER A 78 -3.85 7.54 -0.68
CA SER A 78 -3.38 8.21 0.54
C SER A 78 -4.28 9.39 0.94
N ILE A 79 -4.56 10.29 -0.02
CA ILE A 79 -5.46 11.43 0.20
C ILE A 79 -6.86 10.97 0.64
N SER A 80 -7.38 9.92 0.00
CA SER A 80 -8.72 9.42 0.31
C SER A 80 -8.80 8.81 1.71
N ILE A 81 -7.78 8.04 2.12
CA ILE A 81 -7.66 7.50 3.48
C ILE A 81 -7.62 8.66 4.48
N ASN A 82 -6.79 9.67 4.24
CA ASN A 82 -6.67 10.82 5.14
C ASN A 82 -7.99 11.58 5.28
N ASN A 83 -8.73 11.76 4.19
CA ASN A 83 -10.04 12.42 4.21
C ASN A 83 -11.06 11.64 5.06
N ILE A 84 -11.10 10.31 4.93
CA ILE A 84 -12.01 9.48 5.71
C ILE A 84 -11.69 9.58 7.20
N LEU A 85 -10.42 9.45 7.56
CA LEU A 85 -9.98 9.54 8.97
C LEU A 85 -10.27 10.92 9.57
N LEU A 86 -10.04 12.00 8.82
CA LEU A 86 -10.36 13.35 9.27
C LEU A 86 -11.86 13.55 9.50
N ILE A 87 -12.70 13.04 8.61
CA ILE A 87 -14.16 13.12 8.75
C ILE A 87 -14.62 12.35 10.00
N ASP A 88 -14.06 11.17 10.25
CA ASP A 88 -14.42 10.37 11.42
C ASP A 88 -13.98 11.05 12.73
N GLN A 89 -12.77 11.63 12.78
CA GLN A 89 -12.30 12.43 13.91
C GLN A 89 -13.23 13.60 14.23
N LEU A 90 -13.67 14.34 13.20
CA LEU A 90 -14.60 15.47 13.38
C LEU A 90 -15.95 15.01 13.93
N LYS A 91 -16.46 13.86 13.48
CA LYS A 91 -17.74 13.31 13.98
C LYS A 91 -17.64 12.90 15.44
N ASP A 92 -16.53 12.29 15.86
CA ASP A 92 -16.37 11.85 17.24
C ASP A 92 -16.21 13.04 18.19
N GLN A 93 -15.47 14.08 17.79
CA GLN A 93 -15.40 15.34 18.55
C GLN A 93 -16.76 16.01 18.75
N LEU A 94 -17.62 15.99 17.72
CA LEU A 94 -18.97 16.54 17.82
C LEU A 94 -19.85 15.75 18.80
N LYS A 95 -19.73 14.41 18.82
CA LYS A 95 -20.47 13.59 19.80
C LYS A 95 -20.02 13.90 21.23
N ASP A 96 -18.73 14.01 21.46
CA ASP A 96 -18.18 14.30 22.79
C ASP A 96 -18.67 15.67 23.31
N GLN A 97 -18.73 16.69 22.46
CA GLN A 97 -19.26 18.00 22.83
C GLN A 97 -20.76 17.99 23.16
N LEU A 98 -21.55 17.13 22.51
CA LEU A 98 -22.98 17.00 22.80
C LEU A 98 -23.23 16.27 24.12
N VAL A 99 -22.41 15.27 24.46
CA VAL A 99 -22.50 14.53 25.73
C VAL A 99 -22.10 15.40 26.92
N VAL A 100 -21.11 16.28 26.77
CA VAL A 100 -20.64 17.16 27.86
C VAL A 100 -21.62 18.32 28.15
N ASN A 101 -22.50 18.66 27.21
CA ASN A 101 -23.49 19.75 27.35
C ASN A 101 -24.89 19.24 27.77
N GLN A 102 -25.03 17.99 28.21
CA GLN A 102 -26.25 17.42 28.81
C GLN A 102 -26.02 17.07 30.28
#